data_AF-A0AAD7Y7I4-F1
#
_entry.id   AF-A0AAD7Y7I4-F1
#
_cell.length_a   1.000
_cell.length_b   1.000
_cell.length_c   1.000
_cell.angle_alpha   90.00
_cell.angle_beta   90.00
_cell.angle_gamma   90.00
#
_symmetry.space_group_name_H-M   'P 1'
#
loop_
_entity.id
_entity.type
_entity.pdbx_description
1 polymer ?
#
loop_
_entity_poly.entity_id
_entity_poly.type
_entity_poly.pdbx_seq_one_letter_code
_entity_poly.pdbx_strand_id
1 'polypeptide(L)'
;MPINRTPPPVALPLFTNSTSSESLAPVMMHEATLHQCQSAPDLSKIPTNITERKKRKYEGKADKGPVTLSTFNTSSGDQEFRFEDLMEKIDSIIVQNSELKHSVEVMSSKYDEFLGRVATLEAERIEDKKKIQLLEEKAFQRSHGYQFCWTANGVVYLRKKVNDPQIRITSEADVEKLKCTE
;
A
#
# COMPACT_ATOMS: atom_id res chain seq x y z
N MET A 1 -0.56 -47.45 -9.75
CA MET A 1 0.32 -46.84 -8.73
C MET A 1 0.26 -45.32 -8.92
N PRO A 2 0.02 -44.52 -7.86
CA PRO A 2 0.05 -43.07 -7.98
C PRO A 2 1.50 -42.57 -7.99
N ILE A 3 1.81 -41.63 -8.89
CA ILE A 3 3.13 -40.99 -8.99
C ILE A 3 3.06 -39.69 -8.19
N ASN A 4 3.64 -39.67 -6.99
CA ASN A 4 3.83 -38.46 -6.19
C ASN A 4 5.02 -37.67 -6.76
N ARG A 5 4.78 -36.47 -7.29
CA ARG A 5 5.85 -35.52 -7.63
C ARG A 5 5.88 -34.39 -6.61
N THR A 6 6.99 -34.28 -5.90
CA THR A 6 7.33 -33.15 -5.03
C THR A 6 7.69 -31.93 -5.88
N PRO A 7 7.18 -30.72 -5.58
CA PRO A 7 7.58 -29.50 -6.29
C PRO A 7 8.98 -29.02 -5.83
N PRO A 8 9.73 -28.28 -6.69
CA PRO A 8 11.04 -27.73 -6.34
C PRO A 8 10.91 -26.51 -5.41
N PRO A 9 11.96 -26.18 -4.62
CA PRO A 9 11.90 -25.12 -3.62
C PRO A 9 11.91 -23.73 -4.27
N VAL A 10 10.96 -22.89 -3.85
CA VAL A 10 10.85 -21.47 -4.23
C VAL A 10 11.93 -20.68 -3.49
N ALA A 11 12.84 -20.04 -4.22
CA ALA A 11 13.77 -19.07 -3.65
C ALA A 11 13.02 -17.76 -3.35
N LEU A 12 13.02 -17.33 -2.09
CA LEU A 12 12.50 -16.03 -1.66
C LEU A 12 13.52 -14.91 -1.97
N PRO A 13 13.11 -13.75 -2.50
CA PRO A 13 14.02 -12.62 -2.66
C PRO A 13 14.21 -11.86 -1.34
N LEU A 14 15.48 -11.62 -1.01
CA LEU A 14 15.95 -10.85 0.14
C LEU A 14 15.92 -9.35 -0.21
N PHE A 15 15.27 -8.54 0.61
CA PHE A 15 15.31 -7.07 0.52
C PHE A 15 16.62 -6.52 1.10
N THR A 16 17.30 -5.62 0.40
CA THR A 16 18.19 -4.62 1.01
C THR A 16 18.13 -3.28 0.24
N ASN A 17 18.06 -2.17 0.98
CA ASN A 17 17.93 -0.79 0.51
C ASN A 17 19.29 -0.05 0.44
N SER A 18 19.39 0.91 -0.51
CA SER A 18 20.21 2.16 -0.56
C SER A 18 21.75 2.08 -0.35
N THR A 19 22.63 2.73 -1.13
CA THR A 19 22.79 4.19 -1.28
C THR A 19 23.91 4.56 -2.30
N SER A 20 23.70 5.64 -3.08
CA SER A 20 24.63 6.64 -3.68
C SER A 20 25.79 6.30 -4.65
N SER A 21 25.65 6.91 -5.85
CA SER A 21 26.63 7.65 -6.69
C SER A 21 27.79 6.94 -7.40
N GLU A 22 27.69 6.77 -8.73
CA GLU A 22 28.64 7.36 -9.70
C GLU A 22 28.11 7.30 -11.14
N SER A 23 28.62 8.21 -11.96
CA SER A 23 28.17 8.66 -13.28
C SER A 23 28.59 7.75 -14.47
N LEU A 24 27.74 7.68 -15.51
CA LEU A 24 28.03 7.79 -16.97
C LEU A 24 27.26 6.77 -17.87
N ALA A 25 26.56 7.32 -18.88
CA ALA A 25 26.18 6.73 -20.18
C ALA A 25 24.84 5.92 -20.31
N PRO A 26 24.23 5.86 -21.52
CA PRO A 26 22.78 5.92 -21.74
C PRO A 26 22.06 4.56 -21.72
N VAL A 27 20.76 4.62 -21.40
CA VAL A 27 19.80 3.51 -21.46
C VAL A 27 19.68 2.98 -22.89
N MET A 28 20.24 1.79 -23.14
CA MET A 28 19.96 1.02 -24.35
C MET A 28 18.69 0.20 -24.17
N MET A 29 17.72 0.47 -25.04
CA MET A 29 16.53 -0.36 -25.21
C MET A 29 16.94 -1.81 -25.47
N HIS A 30 16.62 -2.71 -24.55
CA HIS A 30 16.66 -4.14 -24.83
C HIS A 30 15.39 -4.50 -25.58
N GLU A 31 15.56 -4.57 -26.89
CA GLU A 31 14.69 -5.13 -27.90
C GLU A 31 13.98 -6.39 -27.38
N ALA A 32 12.65 -6.39 -27.46
CA ALA A 32 11.83 -7.55 -27.16
C ALA A 32 12.27 -8.69 -28.08
N THR A 33 13.03 -9.64 -27.54
CA THR A 33 13.38 -10.87 -28.25
C THR A 33 12.08 -11.65 -28.44
N LEU A 34 11.53 -11.52 -29.65
CA LEU A 34 10.34 -12.22 -30.09
C LEU A 34 10.70 -13.71 -30.05
N HIS A 35 10.14 -14.45 -29.08
CA HIS A 35 10.27 -15.91 -29.03
C HIS A 35 9.60 -16.48 -30.27
N GLN A 36 10.40 -16.69 -31.31
CA GLN A 36 9.98 -17.29 -32.55
C GLN A 36 9.70 -18.77 -32.32
N CYS A 37 8.42 -19.12 -32.24
CA CYS A 37 7.96 -20.50 -32.26
C CYS A 37 8.42 -21.16 -33.57
N GLN A 38 9.37 -22.10 -33.49
CA GLN A 38 9.92 -22.83 -34.64
C GLN A 38 9.05 -24.02 -35.09
N SER A 39 7.72 -23.89 -35.05
CA SER A 39 6.80 -24.96 -35.43
C SER A 39 6.28 -24.87 -36.87
N ALA A 40 6.74 -23.90 -37.65
CA ALA A 40 6.38 -23.79 -39.07
C ALA A 40 7.28 -24.71 -39.92
N PRO A 41 6.73 -25.71 -40.64
CA PRO A 41 7.53 -26.48 -41.58
C PRO A 41 7.94 -25.60 -42.75
N ASP A 42 9.24 -25.61 -43.08
CA ASP A 42 9.80 -24.89 -44.22
C ASP A 42 9.36 -25.56 -45.54
N LEU A 43 8.35 -24.98 -46.19
CA LEU A 43 7.76 -25.49 -47.43
C LEU A 43 8.66 -25.26 -48.66
N SER A 44 9.78 -24.54 -48.53
CA SER A 44 10.69 -24.25 -49.64
C SER A 44 11.52 -25.46 -50.09
N LYS A 45 11.52 -26.55 -49.30
CA LYS A 45 12.31 -27.76 -49.55
C LYS A 45 11.48 -28.98 -49.95
N ILE A 46 10.18 -28.82 -50.20
CA ILE A 46 9.35 -29.94 -50.64
C ILE A 46 9.64 -30.20 -52.13
N PRO A 47 10.26 -31.34 -52.51
CA PRO A 47 10.41 -31.67 -53.90
C PRO A 47 9.02 -31.83 -54.53
N THR A 48 8.78 -31.18 -55.66
CA THR A 48 7.58 -31.32 -56.49
C THR A 48 7.54 -32.69 -57.17
N ASN A 49 7.59 -33.78 -56.40
CA ASN A 49 7.26 -35.11 -56.89
C ASN A 49 5.73 -35.26 -56.89
N ILE A 50 5.09 -34.60 -57.87
CA ILE A 50 3.71 -34.88 -58.23
C ILE A 50 3.69 -36.27 -58.84
N THR A 51 3.42 -37.28 -58.01
CA THR A 51 3.01 -38.58 -58.52
C THR A 51 1.51 -38.50 -58.80
N GLU A 52 1.13 -38.61 -60.07
CA GLU A 52 -0.28 -38.74 -60.45
C GLU A 52 -0.84 -40.04 -59.86
N ARG A 53 -1.43 -39.92 -58.67
CA ARG A 53 -2.07 -41.05 -58.01
C ARG A 53 -3.36 -41.35 -58.75
N LYS A 54 -3.41 -42.50 -59.44
CA LYS A 54 -4.63 -43.05 -60.04
C LYS A 54 -5.80 -42.97 -59.04
N LYS A 55 -6.85 -42.22 -59.39
CA LYS A 55 -8.06 -42.09 -58.57
C LYS A 55 -8.59 -43.49 -58.24
N ARG A 56 -8.63 -43.82 -56.95
CA ARG A 56 -9.34 -45.02 -56.47
C ARG A 56 -10.84 -44.77 -56.70
N LYS A 57 -11.54 -45.73 -57.32
CA LYS A 57 -13.01 -45.75 -57.28
C LYS A 57 -13.41 -45.86 -55.80
N TYR A 58 -14.05 -44.81 -55.29
CA TYR A 58 -14.58 -44.78 -53.94
C TYR A 58 -15.88 -45.59 -53.92
N GLU A 59 -15.80 -46.87 -53.54
CA GLU A 59 -16.93 -47.63 -53.02
C GLU A 59 -16.77 -47.72 -51.50
N GLY A 60 -17.10 -46.62 -50.83
CA GLY A 60 -17.33 -46.61 -49.40
C GLY A 60 -18.68 -45.95 -49.19
N LYS A 61 -19.60 -46.59 -48.45
CA LYS A 61 -20.74 -45.87 -47.90
C LYS A 61 -20.17 -44.62 -47.25
N ALA A 62 -20.64 -43.47 -47.72
CA ALA A 62 -20.21 -42.18 -47.24
C ALA A 62 -20.63 -42.00 -45.78
N ASP A 63 -19.88 -42.60 -44.86
CA ASP A 63 -19.79 -42.10 -43.50
C ASP A 63 -18.86 -40.88 -43.53
N LYS A 64 -19.27 -39.91 -44.34
CA LYS A 64 -18.87 -38.54 -44.14
C LYS A 64 -19.78 -38.09 -43.02
N GLY A 65 -19.35 -38.22 -41.77
CA GLY A 65 -19.78 -37.23 -40.79
C GLY A 65 -19.17 -35.93 -41.26
N PRO A 66 -19.90 -35.06 -41.99
CA PRO A 66 -19.29 -33.81 -42.39
C PRO A 66 -19.22 -33.01 -41.10
N VAL A 67 -18.05 -32.51 -40.73
CA VAL A 67 -18.06 -31.25 -39.99
C VAL A 67 -18.70 -30.27 -40.96
N THR A 68 -20.01 -30.12 -40.81
CA THR A 68 -20.83 -29.33 -41.71
C THR A 68 -20.49 -27.88 -41.46
N LEU A 69 -20.71 -27.03 -42.47
CA LEU A 69 -20.65 -25.57 -42.31
C LEU A 69 -21.49 -25.12 -41.09
N SER A 70 -22.57 -25.84 -40.76
CA SER A 70 -23.33 -25.63 -39.53
C SER A 70 -22.53 -25.86 -38.25
N THR A 71 -21.69 -26.90 -38.14
CA THR A 71 -20.84 -27.12 -36.96
C THR A 71 -19.81 -26.01 -36.78
N PHE A 72 -19.24 -25.49 -37.88
CA PHE A 72 -18.32 -24.35 -37.83
C PHE A 72 -19.05 -23.07 -37.40
N ASN A 73 -20.23 -22.80 -37.96
CA ASN A 73 -21.04 -21.64 -37.57
C ASN A 73 -21.51 -21.72 -36.11
N THR A 74 -21.90 -22.91 -35.62
CA THR A 74 -22.22 -23.11 -34.19
C THR A 74 -21.01 -22.84 -33.31
N SER A 75 -19.82 -23.36 -33.69
CA SER A 75 -18.60 -23.10 -32.92
C SER A 75 -18.16 -21.63 -32.93
N SER A 76 -18.41 -20.91 -34.03
CA SER A 76 -18.14 -19.47 -34.14
C SER A 76 -19.08 -18.68 -33.22
N GLY A 77 -20.37 -19.01 -33.22
CA GLY A 77 -21.35 -18.38 -32.32
C GLY A 77 -21.04 -18.66 -30.84
N ASP A 78 -20.64 -19.89 -30.50
CA ASP A 78 -20.22 -20.25 -29.14
C ASP A 78 -18.97 -19.48 -28.70
N GLN A 79 -18.02 -19.23 -29.61
CA GLN A 79 -16.82 -18.44 -29.32
C GLN A 79 -17.15 -16.96 -29.14
N GLU A 80 -18.03 -16.41 -29.97
CA GLU A 80 -18.47 -15.01 -29.88
C GLU A 80 -19.23 -14.77 -28.56
N PHE A 81 -20.09 -15.71 -28.15
CA PHE A 81 -20.75 -15.66 -26.85
C PHE A 81 -19.76 -15.67 -25.67
N ARG A 82 -18.72 -16.51 -25.72
CA ARG A 82 -17.67 -16.55 -24.69
C ARG A 82 -16.84 -15.27 -24.66
N PHE A 83 -16.58 -14.68 -25.82
CA PHE A 83 -15.89 -13.42 -25.91
C PHE A 83 -16.70 -12.30 -25.27
N GLU A 84 -18.00 -12.27 -25.53
CA GLU A 84 -18.92 -11.30 -24.92
C GLU A 84 -18.98 -11.46 -23.39
N ASP A 85 -19.15 -12.67 -22.86
CA ASP A 85 -19.13 -12.94 -21.41
C ASP A 85 -17.78 -12.57 -20.76
N LEU A 86 -16.67 -12.74 -21.49
CA LEU A 86 -15.35 -12.33 -21.02
C LEU A 86 -15.20 -10.81 -21.01
N MET A 87 -15.69 -10.12 -22.03
CA MET A 87 -15.71 -8.67 -22.10
C MET A 87 -16.56 -8.07 -20.97
N GLU A 88 -17.76 -8.62 -20.74
CA GLU A 88 -18.63 -8.21 -19.63
C GLU A 88 -17.94 -8.34 -18.27
N LYS A 89 -17.23 -9.45 -18.04
CA LYS A 89 -16.45 -9.66 -16.81
C LYS A 89 -15.29 -8.67 -16.67
N ILE A 90 -14.61 -8.36 -17.77
CA ILE A 90 -13.54 -7.35 -17.76
C ILE A 90 -14.11 -5.98 -17.39
N ASP A 91 -15.23 -5.57 -17.99
CA ASP A 91 -15.87 -4.30 -17.69
C ASP A 91 -16.33 -4.23 -16.22
N SER A 92 -16.88 -5.33 -15.71
CA SER A 92 -17.23 -5.43 -14.28
C SER A 92 -16.01 -5.24 -13.37
N ILE A 93 -14.88 -5.87 -13.70
CA ILE A 93 -13.62 -5.72 -12.95
C ILE A 93 -13.10 -4.28 -13.03
N ILE A 94 -13.19 -3.63 -14.19
CA ILE A 94 -12.78 -2.23 -14.36
C ILE A 94 -13.59 -1.32 -13.44
N VAL A 95 -14.92 -1.51 -13.41
CA VAL A 95 -15.81 -0.75 -12.53
C VAL A 95 -15.45 -0.99 -11.07
N GLN A 96 -15.29 -2.23 -10.63
CA GLN A 96 -14.92 -2.55 -9.24
C GLN A 96 -13.57 -1.95 -8.84
N ASN A 97 -12.57 -1.99 -9.73
CA ASN A 97 -11.27 -1.38 -9.47
C ASN A 97 -11.38 0.15 -9.36
N SER A 98 -12.29 0.77 -10.12
CA SER A 98 -12.54 2.21 -10.01
C SER A 98 -13.18 2.58 -8.67
N GLU A 99 -14.13 1.78 -8.19
CA GLU A 99 -14.77 1.95 -6.88
C GLU A 99 -13.79 1.72 -5.73
N LEU A 100 -12.94 0.68 -5.82
CA LEU A 100 -11.90 0.42 -4.82
C LEU A 100 -10.91 1.57 -4.73
N LYS A 101 -10.48 2.10 -5.88
CA LYS A 101 -9.60 3.27 -5.93
C LYS A 101 -10.24 4.46 -5.23
N HIS A 102 -11.51 4.75 -5.53
CA HIS A 102 -12.23 5.84 -4.89
C HIS A 102 -12.36 5.65 -3.37
N SER A 103 -12.68 4.43 -2.93
CA SER A 103 -12.76 4.09 -1.50
C SER A 103 -11.44 4.35 -0.77
N VAL A 104 -10.31 3.94 -1.36
CA VAL A 104 -8.97 4.18 -0.79
C VAL A 104 -8.64 5.67 -0.75
N GLU A 105 -8.97 6.44 -1.80
CA GLU A 105 -8.77 7.89 -1.82
C GLU A 105 -9.56 8.59 -0.70
N VAL A 106 -10.83 8.23 -0.52
CA VAL A 106 -11.68 8.76 0.55
C VAL A 106 -11.09 8.40 1.92
N MET A 107 -10.68 7.15 2.09
CA MET A 107 -10.11 6.68 3.34
C MET A 107 -8.80 7.40 3.69
N SER A 108 -7.91 7.58 2.70
CA SER A 108 -6.68 8.38 2.85
C SER A 108 -6.98 9.82 3.27
N SER A 109 -7.94 10.47 2.60
CA SER A 109 -8.34 11.83 2.95
C SER A 109 -8.88 11.93 4.38
N LYS A 110 -9.62 10.92 4.85
CA LYS A 110 -10.11 10.86 6.24
C LYS A 110 -9.00 10.64 7.25
N TYR A 111 -7.95 9.89 6.92
CA TYR A 111 -6.77 9.76 7.77
C TYR A 111 -6.05 11.10 7.96
N ASP A 112 -5.89 11.88 6.88
CA ASP A 112 -5.26 13.20 6.96
C ASP A 112 -6.08 14.17 7.82
N GLU A 113 -7.41 14.17 7.66
CA GLU A 113 -8.32 14.98 8.48
C GLU A 113 -8.22 14.61 9.97
N PHE A 114 -8.18 13.30 10.28
CA PHE A 114 -8.05 12.82 11.65
C PHE A 114 -6.70 13.19 12.26
N LEU A 115 -5.60 13.03 11.52
CA LEU A 115 -4.26 13.43 11.96
C LEU A 115 -4.20 14.93 12.26
N GLY A 116 -4.80 15.76 11.39
CA GLY A 116 -4.91 17.20 11.62
C GLY A 116 -5.65 17.52 12.91
N ARG A 117 -6.80 16.88 13.13
CA ARG A 117 -7.60 17.08 14.35
C ARG A 117 -6.90 16.62 15.62
N VAL A 118 -6.14 15.51 15.56
CA VAL A 118 -5.35 15.05 16.70
C VAL A 118 -4.25 16.06 17.03
N ALA A 119 -3.54 16.56 16.02
CA ALA A 119 -2.49 17.55 16.21
C ALA A 119 -3.01 18.85 16.85
N THR A 120 -4.18 19.34 16.43
CA THR A 120 -4.80 20.54 17.03
C THR A 120 -5.19 20.30 18.48
N LEU A 121 -5.82 19.15 18.79
CA LEU A 121 -6.21 18.81 20.16
C LEU A 121 -5.01 18.62 21.10
N GLU A 122 -3.91 18.07 20.60
CA GLU A 122 -2.67 17.95 21.37
C GLU A 122 -2.05 19.32 21.65
N ALA A 123 -2.05 20.22 20.68
CA ALA A 123 -1.57 21.59 20.85
C ALA A 123 -2.41 22.36 21.89
N GLU A 124 -3.74 22.30 21.79
CA GLU A 124 -4.68 22.90 22.74
C GLU A 124 -4.47 22.31 24.16
N ARG A 125 -4.38 20.99 24.28
CA ARG A 125 -4.10 20.32 25.58
C ARG A 125 -2.80 20.83 26.21
N ILE A 126 -1.75 21.01 25.43
CA ILE A 126 -0.46 21.52 25.92
C ILE A 126 -0.61 22.96 26.42
N GLU A 127 -1.34 23.81 25.69
CA GLU A 127 -1.59 25.20 26.09
C GLU A 127 -2.44 25.27 27.37
N ASP A 128 -3.52 24.49 27.44
CA ASP A 128 -4.38 24.41 28.62
C ASP A 128 -3.59 23.93 29.84
N LYS A 129 -2.73 22.92 29.70
CA LYS A 129 -1.88 22.45 30.78
C LYS A 129 -0.96 23.56 31.30
N LYS A 130 -0.35 24.35 30.41
CA LYS A 130 0.48 25.51 30.81
C LYS A 130 -0.34 26.57 31.54
N LYS A 131 -1.54 26.86 31.04
CA LYS A 131 -2.45 27.85 31.63
C LYS A 131 -2.90 27.42 33.03
N ILE A 132 -3.27 26.15 33.20
CA ILE A 132 -3.64 25.57 34.49
C ILE A 132 -2.47 25.69 35.47
N GLN A 133 -1.26 25.26 35.08
CA GLN A 133 -0.07 25.38 35.92
C GLN A 133 0.18 26.83 36.38
N LEU A 134 0.10 27.79 35.47
CA LEU A 134 0.27 29.20 35.80
C LEU A 134 -0.80 29.72 36.76
N LEU A 135 -2.05 29.28 36.61
CA LEU A 135 -3.13 29.66 37.52
C LEU A 135 -2.96 29.03 38.90
N GLU A 136 -2.54 27.77 38.97
CA GLU A 136 -2.24 27.06 40.22
C GLU A 136 -1.07 27.71 40.96
N GLU A 137 0.03 28.04 40.27
CA GLU A 137 1.17 28.76 40.84
C GLU A 137 0.74 30.11 41.44
N LYS A 138 -0.08 30.88 40.72
CA LYS A 138 -0.60 32.17 41.20
C LYS A 138 -1.55 32.03 42.37
N ALA A 139 -2.41 31.01 42.35
CA ALA A 139 -3.33 30.73 43.44
C ALA A 139 -2.58 30.34 44.72
N PHE A 140 -1.59 29.45 44.59
CA PHE A 140 -0.70 29.04 45.68
C PHE A 140 0.08 30.22 46.26
N GLN A 141 0.63 31.05 45.38
CA GLN A 141 1.37 32.26 45.76
C GLN A 141 0.52 33.17 46.65
N ARG A 142 -0.74 33.44 46.26
CA ARG A 142 -1.67 34.30 47.01
C ARG A 142 -2.08 33.70 48.34
N SER A 143 -2.35 32.39 48.40
CA SER A 143 -2.84 31.75 49.63
C SER A 143 -1.78 31.64 50.73
N HIS A 144 -0.50 31.53 50.38
CA HIS A 144 0.59 31.35 51.35
C HIS A 144 1.43 32.63 51.56
N GLY A 145 0.97 33.77 51.03
CA GLY A 145 1.62 35.07 51.23
C GLY A 145 2.99 35.22 50.54
N TYR A 146 3.25 34.48 49.47
CA TYR A 146 4.47 34.66 48.68
C TYR A 146 4.32 35.85 47.73
N GLN A 147 5.26 36.78 47.73
CA GLN A 147 5.20 37.94 46.83
C GLN A 147 5.83 37.67 45.46
N PHE A 148 6.73 36.68 45.38
CA PHE A 148 7.41 36.32 44.14
C PHE A 148 7.34 34.80 43.92
N CYS A 149 6.90 34.41 42.72
CA CYS A 149 6.94 33.04 42.21
C CYS A 149 7.46 33.10 40.77
N TRP A 150 8.45 32.27 40.43
CA TRP A 150 8.96 32.17 39.06
C TRP A 150 9.54 30.78 38.80
N THR A 151 9.59 30.43 37.52
CA THR A 151 10.09 29.13 37.07
C THR A 151 11.32 29.35 36.19
N ALA A 152 12.43 28.70 36.52
CA ALA A 152 13.67 28.76 35.75
C ALA A 152 14.23 27.35 35.59
N ASN A 153 14.56 26.95 34.35
CA ASN A 153 15.07 25.62 34.01
C ASN A 153 14.19 24.46 34.51
N GLY A 154 12.86 24.62 34.46
CA GLY A 154 11.90 23.60 34.93
C GLY A 154 11.80 23.48 36.46
N VAL A 155 12.41 24.40 37.21
CA VAL A 155 12.39 24.44 38.67
C VAL A 155 11.59 25.67 39.13
N VAL A 156 10.67 25.47 40.07
CA VAL A 156 9.85 26.54 40.65
C VAL A 156 10.56 27.13 41.86
N TYR A 157 10.58 28.45 41.94
CA TYR A 157 11.16 29.22 43.04
C TYR A 157 10.11 30.12 43.68
N LEU A 158 10.10 30.15 45.01
CA LEU A 158 9.22 30.99 45.81
C LEU A 158 10.03 31.93 46.71
N ARG A 159 9.51 33.14 46.94
CA ARG A 159 10.07 34.08 47.91
C ARG A 159 8.96 34.94 48.54
N LYS A 160 8.98 35.08 49.87
CA LYS A 160 7.95 35.85 50.62
C LYS A 160 8.11 37.35 50.41
N LYS A 161 9.31 37.92 50.59
CA LYS A 161 9.62 39.34 50.39
C LYS A 161 10.94 39.53 49.64
N VAL A 162 11.24 40.73 49.13
CA VAL A 162 12.42 41.01 48.28
C VAL A 162 13.75 40.51 48.89
N ASN A 163 13.91 40.57 50.21
CA ASN A 163 15.14 40.20 50.93
C ASN A 163 15.10 38.81 51.56
N ASP A 164 14.00 38.06 51.44
CA ASP A 164 13.91 36.72 52.01
C ASP A 164 14.69 35.71 51.15
N PRO A 165 15.24 34.64 51.74
CA PRO A 165 15.86 33.57 50.99
C PRO A 165 14.86 32.95 50.01
N GLN A 166 15.33 32.64 48.80
CA GLN A 166 14.52 31.92 47.83
C GLN A 166 14.40 30.44 48.22
N ILE A 167 13.19 29.89 48.10
CA ILE A 167 12.88 28.49 48.35
C ILE A 167 12.74 27.80 46.99
N ARG A 168 13.51 26.74 46.78
CA ARG A 168 13.43 25.92 45.58
C ARG A 168 12.45 24.77 45.83
N ILE A 169 11.44 24.61 45.00
CA ILE A 169 10.55 23.45 45.01
C ILE A 169 11.10 22.43 44.03
N THR A 170 11.42 21.23 44.51
CA THR A 170 11.88 20.12 43.67
C THR A 170 10.89 18.97 43.61
N SER A 171 10.07 18.83 44.65
CA SER A 171 9.10 17.75 44.78
C SER A 171 7.81 18.25 45.43
N GLU A 172 6.73 17.49 45.27
CA GLU A 172 5.45 17.77 45.93
C GLU A 172 5.58 17.78 47.46
N ALA A 173 6.47 16.95 48.01
CA ALA A 173 6.75 16.92 49.45
C ALA A 173 7.32 18.26 49.98
N ASP A 174 8.02 19.04 49.14
CA ASP A 174 8.48 20.38 49.54
C ASP A 174 7.30 21.34 49.69
N VAL A 175 6.27 21.20 48.84
CA VAL A 175 5.04 21.99 48.91
C VAL A 175 4.25 21.65 50.18
N GLU A 176 4.18 20.38 50.56
CA GLU A 176 3.52 19.93 51.80
C GLU A 176 4.19 20.48 53.06
N LYS A 177 5.53 20.50 53.11
CA LYS A 177 6.27 21.13 54.23
C LYS A 177 5.93 22.61 54.38
N LEU A 178 5.74 23.32 53.27
CA LEU A 178 5.37 24.74 53.28
C LEU A 178 3.93 24.97 53.76
N LYS A 179 3.03 24.01 53.53
CA LYS A 179 1.64 24.04 54.04
C LYS A 179 1.57 23.81 55.55
N CYS A 180 2.47 22.99 56.11
CA CYS A 180 2.51 22.65 57.54
C CYS A 180 3.23 23.67 58.43
N THR A 181 3.85 24.72 57.86
CA THR A 181 4.60 25.74 58.61
C THR A 181 3.79 26.97 59.02
N GLU A 182 2.47 26.94 58.86
CA GLU A 182 1.53 27.85 59.57
C GLU A 182 0.99 27.17 60.83
#